data_AF-A0A7J8D0V4-F1
#
_entry.id   AF-A0A7J8D0V4-F1
#
_cell.length_a   1.000
_cell.length_b   1.000
_cell.length_c   1.000
_cell.angle_alpha   90.00
_cell.angle_beta   90.00
_cell.angle_gamma   90.00
#
_symmetry.space_group_name_H-M   'P 1'
#
loop_
_entity.id
_entity.type
_entity.pdbx_description
1 polymer ?
#
loop_
_entity_poly.entity_id
_entity_poly.type
_entity_poly.pdbx_seq_one_letter_code
_entity_poly.pdbx_strand_id
1 'polypeptide(L)'
;MLHGKFLTVIPYKCEVSSLAGALGKLKHSQDPGTHAMPHFVNWETSQGCGLESQSSELSKRILRRRKIEASVQPEIPASKQLLSTIKNDSEKHIEIELRKFLASKQTPDFHTVIGDVVVGLLGRCQTEPSFYPRNSLMQLIQMQVLSHSLCPRLMEVALEKSDVQMLQLCLQQFPDIPEAVTCACLKMFLNIGDDSLQETDVNMESVSDYTDAIQDEKMEEQNEILQNGFNPEEDNCDTCDKELNGKPQNTVEETSSCPVIPKRAALLNAILHSAYSETFLLPHLKDIPAQHITLFLQYLYFLYLKCSENATMTLPGIHPPTLNQIMDWICLLLDANFTVVVMIPEAKRLLLSLYKFVKSQICICSELNKIEVSFRELQKLNQEKNNRELYSIEVLEIL
;
A
#
# COMPACT_ATOMS: atom_id res chain seq x y z
N MET A 1 -48.40 -32.74 -45.76
CA MET A 1 -46.94 -32.51 -45.65
C MET A 1 -46.70 -31.46 -44.58
N LEU A 2 -46.39 -31.91 -43.35
CA LEU A 2 -46.16 -31.05 -42.18
C LEU A 2 -44.78 -30.39 -42.31
N HIS A 3 -44.75 -29.11 -42.68
CA HIS A 3 -43.55 -28.28 -42.62
C HIS A 3 -43.31 -27.84 -41.16
N GLY A 4 -42.07 -27.96 -40.67
CA GLY A 4 -41.67 -27.39 -39.37
C GLY A 4 -41.36 -28.37 -38.23
N LYS A 5 -40.68 -29.50 -38.48
CA LYS A 5 -40.29 -30.44 -37.40
C LYS A 5 -38.84 -30.36 -36.93
N PHE A 6 -37.98 -29.54 -37.53
CA PHE A 6 -36.60 -29.39 -37.06
C PHE A 6 -36.15 -27.94 -37.23
N LEU A 7 -35.85 -27.28 -36.10
CA LEU A 7 -35.09 -26.03 -36.08
C LEU A 7 -33.63 -26.41 -35.85
N THR A 8 -32.78 -26.16 -36.85
CA THR A 8 -31.32 -26.29 -36.72
C THR A 8 -30.78 -24.94 -36.29
N VAL A 9 -30.21 -24.88 -35.08
CA VAL A 9 -29.53 -23.68 -34.59
C VAL A 9 -28.18 -23.61 -35.30
N ILE A 10 -28.04 -22.67 -36.23
CA ILE A 10 -26.75 -22.35 -36.84
C ILE A 10 -26.12 -21.27 -35.96
N PRO A 11 -25.04 -21.56 -35.21
CA PRO A 11 -24.39 -20.55 -34.39
C PRO A 11 -23.71 -19.54 -35.31
N TYR A 12 -24.30 -18.35 -35.40
CA TYR A 12 -23.70 -17.22 -36.10
C TYR A 12 -22.76 -16.48 -35.15
N LYS A 13 -21.46 -16.49 -35.44
CA LYS A 13 -20.50 -15.62 -34.74
C LYS A 13 -20.62 -14.22 -35.32
N CYS A 14 -21.20 -13.31 -34.54
CA CYS A 14 -21.19 -11.89 -34.86
C CYS A 14 -19.75 -11.37 -34.92
N GLU A 15 -19.42 -10.58 -35.94
CA GLU A 15 -18.13 -9.90 -36.03
C GLU A 15 -17.96 -8.93 -34.85
N VAL A 16 -16.71 -8.80 -34.37
CA VAL A 16 -16.34 -8.04 -33.17
C VAL A 16 -16.66 -6.54 -33.29
N SER A 17 -16.77 -6.05 -34.54
CA SER A 17 -17.15 -4.69 -34.93
C SER A 17 -18.67 -4.50 -35.11
N SER A 18 -19.47 -5.56 -34.98
CA SER A 18 -20.92 -5.44 -35.08
C SER A 18 -21.52 -4.91 -33.78
N LEU A 19 -22.55 -4.08 -33.89
CA LEU A 19 -23.33 -3.59 -32.76
C LEU A 19 -23.86 -4.74 -31.88
N ALA A 20 -24.20 -5.89 -32.48
CA ALA A 20 -24.63 -7.08 -31.74
C ALA A 20 -23.50 -7.72 -30.92
N GLY A 21 -22.27 -7.71 -31.43
CA GLY A 21 -21.07 -8.13 -30.69
C GLY A 21 -20.73 -7.16 -29.54
N ALA A 22 -20.87 -5.85 -29.78
CA ALA A 22 -20.70 -4.82 -28.76
C ALA A 22 -21.79 -4.88 -27.67
N LEU A 23 -23.05 -5.06 -28.05
CA LEU A 23 -24.19 -5.23 -27.12
C LEU A 23 -24.11 -6.55 -26.35
N GLY A 24 -23.57 -7.61 -26.94
CA GLY A 24 -23.31 -8.88 -26.23
C GLY A 24 -22.29 -8.72 -25.10
N LYS A 25 -21.23 -7.93 -25.32
CA LYS A 25 -20.29 -7.52 -24.26
C LYS A 25 -20.91 -6.53 -23.28
N LEU A 26 -21.82 -5.66 -23.75
CA LEU A 26 -22.54 -4.72 -22.90
C LEU A 26 -23.52 -5.42 -21.94
N LYS A 27 -24.06 -6.58 -22.33
CA LYS A 27 -24.98 -7.39 -21.50
C LYS A 27 -24.28 -8.14 -20.36
N HIS A 28 -22.96 -8.20 -20.35
CA HIS A 28 -22.18 -8.58 -19.15
C HIS A 28 -21.84 -7.35 -18.28
N SER A 29 -22.18 -6.14 -18.73
CA SER A 29 -21.90 -4.88 -18.02
C SER A 29 -23.14 -4.11 -17.54
N GLN A 30 -24.36 -4.63 -17.75
CA GLN A 30 -25.58 -4.11 -17.11
C GLN A 30 -26.56 -5.24 -16.84
N ASP A 31 -26.91 -5.44 -15.57
CA ASP A 31 -28.06 -6.23 -15.14
C ASP A 31 -29.06 -5.29 -14.42
N PRO A 32 -30.30 -5.12 -14.92
CA PRO A 32 -31.34 -4.38 -14.21
C PRO A 32 -32.38 -5.34 -13.62
N GLY A 33 -32.37 -5.49 -12.29
CA GLY A 33 -33.61 -5.72 -11.53
C GLY A 33 -33.74 -7.03 -10.74
N THR A 34 -33.32 -6.96 -9.48
CA THR A 34 -33.99 -7.55 -8.31
C THR A 34 -33.77 -9.04 -8.02
N HIS A 35 -32.56 -9.36 -7.59
CA HIS A 35 -32.36 -9.85 -6.22
C HIS A 35 -31.15 -9.10 -5.67
N ALA A 36 -31.19 -8.64 -4.41
CA ALA A 36 -30.05 -8.04 -3.74
C ALA A 36 -28.97 -9.12 -3.59
N MET A 37 -28.19 -9.27 -4.67
CA MET A 37 -26.94 -9.99 -4.70
C MET A 37 -25.97 -9.14 -3.88
N PRO A 38 -25.24 -9.72 -2.91
CA PRO A 38 -24.34 -8.95 -2.09
C PRO A 38 -23.36 -8.21 -3.01
N HIS A 39 -23.12 -6.93 -2.71
CA HIS A 39 -22.24 -6.04 -3.48
C HIS A 39 -20.77 -6.50 -3.53
N PHE A 40 -20.46 -7.68 -3.01
CA PHE A 40 -19.13 -8.23 -2.88
C PHE A 40 -19.14 -9.76 -2.91
N VAL A 41 -18.10 -10.35 -3.49
CA VAL A 41 -17.86 -11.80 -3.49
C VAL A 41 -17.02 -12.13 -2.26
N ASN A 42 -17.59 -12.87 -1.31
CA ASN A 42 -16.84 -13.41 -0.18
C ASN A 42 -15.88 -14.52 -0.67
N TRP A 43 -14.58 -14.21 -0.76
CA TRP A 43 -13.53 -15.15 -1.17
C TRP A 43 -13.32 -16.33 -0.19
N GLU A 44 -13.89 -16.30 1.01
CA GLU A 44 -13.81 -17.41 1.97
C GLU A 44 -14.78 -18.56 1.63
N THR A 45 -15.73 -18.34 0.72
CA THR A 45 -16.72 -19.37 0.32
C THR A 45 -16.31 -20.18 -0.92
N SER A 46 -15.20 -19.86 -1.58
CA SER A 46 -14.71 -20.65 -2.72
C SER A 46 -13.89 -21.85 -2.27
N GLN A 47 -14.51 -22.78 -1.53
CA GLN A 47 -13.92 -24.09 -1.25
C GLN A 47 -14.46 -25.12 -2.25
N GLY A 48 -13.61 -25.52 -3.20
CA GLY A 48 -13.76 -26.76 -3.96
C GLY A 48 -14.38 -26.64 -5.35
N CYS A 49 -13.58 -26.24 -6.34
CA CYS A 49 -13.90 -26.58 -7.73
C CYS A 49 -13.58 -28.07 -7.94
N GLY A 50 -14.60 -28.91 -7.88
CA GLY A 50 -14.54 -30.34 -8.20
C GLY A 50 -15.86 -30.77 -8.83
N LEU A 51 -15.86 -30.97 -10.15
CA LEU A 51 -16.90 -31.73 -10.84
C LEU A 51 -17.00 -33.13 -10.21
N GLU A 52 -18.19 -33.55 -9.78
CA GLU A 52 -18.87 -34.72 -10.37
C GLU A 52 -20.17 -35.11 -9.62
N SER A 53 -21.18 -35.40 -10.46
CA SER A 53 -22.24 -36.41 -10.27
C SER A 53 -23.42 -36.11 -9.34
N GLN A 54 -24.52 -35.71 -9.97
CA GLN A 54 -25.88 -36.04 -9.53
C GLN A 54 -26.11 -37.56 -9.68
N SER A 55 -26.51 -38.25 -8.61
CA SER A 55 -27.63 -39.22 -8.64
C SER A 55 -27.86 -39.90 -7.27
N SER A 56 -29.13 -40.27 -7.09
CA SER A 56 -29.70 -41.24 -6.14
C SER A 56 -30.28 -40.74 -4.80
N GLU A 57 -31.62 -40.77 -4.76
CA GLU A 57 -32.45 -40.80 -3.56
C GLU A 57 -32.26 -42.10 -2.75
N LEU A 58 -32.77 -42.04 -1.51
CA LEU A 58 -33.16 -43.12 -0.58
C LEU A 58 -32.04 -43.78 0.25
N SER A 59 -31.95 -43.38 1.53
CA SER A 59 -32.48 -44.26 2.59
C SER A 59 -32.50 -43.64 3.98
N LYS A 60 -33.66 -43.87 4.62
CA LYS A 60 -34.03 -43.58 5.99
C LYS A 60 -33.06 -44.23 6.98
N ARG A 61 -32.61 -43.50 8.01
CA ARG A 61 -32.56 -44.05 9.36
C ARG A 61 -32.76 -42.98 10.43
N ILE A 62 -33.86 -43.20 11.13
CA ILE A 62 -34.39 -42.48 12.27
C ILE A 62 -33.39 -42.61 13.44
N LEU A 63 -32.91 -41.50 13.98
CA LEU A 63 -32.48 -41.43 15.38
C LEU A 63 -33.27 -40.33 16.09
N ARG A 64 -34.16 -40.78 16.98
CA ARG A 64 -35.02 -39.95 17.82
C ARG A 64 -34.16 -39.07 18.73
N ARG A 65 -34.26 -37.75 18.61
CA ARG A 65 -33.85 -36.81 19.66
C ARG A 65 -35.08 -36.04 20.15
N ARG A 66 -35.30 -36.10 21.46
CA ARG A 66 -36.44 -35.50 22.19
C ARG A 66 -36.63 -34.03 21.80
N LYS A 67 -37.86 -33.72 21.38
CA LYS A 67 -38.44 -32.39 21.28
C LYS A 67 -38.59 -31.84 22.71
N ILE A 68 -37.83 -30.79 23.03
CA ILE A 68 -38.17 -29.85 24.10
C ILE A 68 -38.71 -28.63 23.36
N GLU A 69 -40.04 -28.47 23.41
CA GLU A 69 -40.69 -27.21 23.03
C GLU A 69 -40.32 -26.16 24.08
N ALA A 70 -39.29 -25.37 23.78
CA ALA A 70 -39.17 -24.03 24.30
C ALA A 70 -39.75 -23.09 23.24
N SER A 71 -40.75 -22.30 23.61
CA SER A 71 -41.31 -21.25 22.77
C SER A 71 -40.24 -20.19 22.48
N VAL A 72 -39.50 -20.36 21.39
CA VAL A 72 -38.61 -19.32 20.87
C VAL A 72 -39.47 -18.40 20.02
N GLN A 73 -39.84 -17.26 20.59
CA GLN A 73 -40.24 -16.08 19.83
C GLN A 73 -39.19 -15.84 18.74
N PRO A 74 -39.54 -15.38 17.52
CA PRO A 74 -38.54 -15.04 16.52
C PRO A 74 -37.76 -13.82 17.01
N GLU A 75 -36.64 -14.04 17.70
CA GLU A 75 -35.71 -12.98 18.08
C GLU A 75 -35.27 -12.28 16.79
N ILE A 76 -35.56 -10.98 16.72
CA ILE A 76 -35.08 -10.13 15.64
C ILE A 76 -33.55 -10.27 15.63
N PRO A 77 -32.92 -10.55 14.47
CA PRO A 77 -31.47 -10.66 14.39
C PRO A 77 -30.80 -9.44 15.03
N ALA A 78 -29.81 -9.66 15.90
CA ALA A 78 -29.13 -8.60 16.66
C ALA A 78 -28.65 -7.44 15.75
N SER A 79 -28.30 -7.73 14.50
CA SER A 79 -27.95 -6.75 13.47
C SER A 79 -29.09 -5.81 13.08
N LYS A 80 -30.31 -6.33 12.91
CA LYS A 80 -31.51 -5.52 12.60
C LYS A 80 -31.92 -4.65 13.78
N GLN A 81 -31.73 -5.14 15.00
CA GLN A 81 -31.94 -4.35 16.21
C GLN A 81 -30.94 -3.20 16.28
N LEU A 82 -29.65 -3.47 16.09
CA LEU A 82 -28.58 -2.44 16.08
C LEU A 82 -28.82 -1.37 14.99
N LEU A 83 -29.20 -1.77 13.77
CA LEU A 83 -29.53 -0.82 12.70
C LEU A 83 -30.74 0.06 13.02
N SER A 84 -31.71 -0.44 13.80
CA SER A 84 -32.85 0.36 14.25
C SER A 84 -32.45 1.36 15.34
N THR A 85 -31.59 0.95 16.28
CA THR A 85 -30.99 1.78 17.32
C THR A 85 -30.19 2.94 16.72
N ILE A 86 -29.39 2.65 15.67
CA ILE A 86 -28.56 3.65 14.98
C ILE A 86 -29.39 4.83 14.45
N LYS A 87 -30.64 4.63 14.06
CA LYS A 87 -31.46 5.70 13.47
C LYS A 87 -31.89 6.76 14.48
N ASN A 88 -32.16 6.38 15.73
CA ASN A 88 -32.90 7.24 16.65
C ASN A 88 -32.20 7.46 18.00
N ASP A 89 -31.25 6.60 18.40
CA ASP A 89 -30.70 6.63 19.75
C ASP A 89 -29.48 7.56 19.90
N SER A 90 -29.06 7.78 21.14
CA SER A 90 -27.84 8.56 21.45
C SER A 90 -26.55 7.81 21.09
N GLU A 91 -25.48 8.54 20.79
CA GLU A 91 -24.14 7.99 20.47
C GLU A 91 -23.66 6.97 21.53
N LYS A 92 -23.80 7.31 22.81
CA LYS A 92 -23.39 6.42 23.93
C LYS A 92 -24.18 5.12 23.97
N HIS A 93 -25.47 5.17 23.63
CA HIS A 93 -26.31 3.97 23.59
C HIS A 93 -25.93 3.07 22.40
N ILE A 94 -25.68 3.68 21.24
CA ILE A 94 -25.19 3.00 20.04
C ILE A 94 -23.86 2.30 20.33
N GLU A 95 -22.92 2.96 21.01
CA GLU A 95 -21.62 2.37 21.35
C GLU A 95 -21.75 1.13 22.25
N ILE A 96 -22.65 1.16 23.24
CA ILE A 96 -22.89 0.02 24.13
C ILE A 96 -23.48 -1.16 23.36
N GLU A 97 -24.47 -0.93 22.50
CA GLU A 97 -25.06 -2.00 21.69
C GLU A 97 -24.11 -2.53 20.62
N LEU A 98 -23.26 -1.67 20.04
CA LEU A 98 -22.21 -2.09 19.14
C LEU A 98 -21.23 -3.05 19.85
N ARG A 99 -20.77 -2.72 21.06
CA ARG A 99 -19.88 -3.61 21.82
C ARG A 99 -20.53 -4.96 22.14
N LYS A 100 -21.82 -4.97 22.49
CA LYS A 100 -22.57 -6.22 22.71
C LYS A 100 -22.68 -7.04 21.43
N PHE A 101 -22.94 -6.39 20.30
CA PHE A 101 -22.98 -7.04 18.99
C PHE A 101 -21.61 -7.63 18.60
N LEU A 102 -20.53 -6.88 18.78
CA LEU A 102 -19.17 -7.35 18.50
C LEU A 102 -18.72 -8.50 19.41
N ALA A 103 -19.21 -8.56 20.66
CA ALA A 103 -18.94 -9.66 21.58
C ALA A 103 -19.74 -10.94 21.26
N SER A 104 -20.73 -10.87 20.38
CA SER A 104 -21.51 -12.04 19.94
C SER A 104 -20.71 -12.93 18.98
N LYS A 105 -21.14 -14.19 18.79
CA LYS A 105 -20.42 -15.12 17.91
C LYS A 105 -20.43 -14.63 16.46
N GLN A 106 -19.24 -14.53 15.86
CA GLN A 106 -19.07 -14.21 14.44
C GLN A 106 -19.82 -15.21 13.56
N THR A 107 -20.69 -14.68 12.71
CA THR A 107 -21.42 -15.41 11.68
C THR A 107 -20.67 -15.34 10.34
N PRO A 108 -20.88 -16.27 9.40
CA PRO A 108 -20.20 -16.21 8.09
C PRO A 108 -20.46 -14.89 7.31
N ASP A 109 -21.59 -14.22 7.56
CA ASP A 109 -21.95 -12.94 6.94
C ASP A 109 -21.49 -11.70 7.74
N PHE A 110 -20.57 -11.87 8.69
CA PHE A 110 -20.18 -10.81 9.63
C PHE A 110 -19.60 -9.57 8.95
N HIS A 111 -18.80 -9.72 7.89
CA HIS A 111 -18.24 -8.62 7.10
C HIS A 111 -19.34 -7.74 6.48
N THR A 112 -20.34 -8.36 5.86
CA THR A 112 -21.46 -7.63 5.24
C THR A 112 -22.31 -6.92 6.28
N VAL A 113 -22.57 -7.55 7.43
CA VAL A 113 -23.36 -6.95 8.50
C VAL A 113 -22.65 -5.75 9.13
N ILE A 114 -21.33 -5.83 9.33
CA ILE A 114 -20.55 -4.68 9.82
C ILE A 114 -20.53 -3.56 8.77
N GLY A 115 -20.37 -3.90 7.49
CA GLY A 115 -20.50 -2.94 6.39
C GLY A 115 -21.83 -2.19 6.44
N ASP A 116 -22.95 -2.91 6.56
CA ASP A 116 -24.30 -2.33 6.69
C ASP A 116 -24.43 -1.42 7.93
N VAL A 117 -23.83 -1.81 9.06
CA VAL A 117 -23.78 -1.00 10.29
C VAL A 117 -23.02 0.30 10.06
N VAL A 118 -21.85 0.25 9.42
CA VAL A 118 -21.07 1.46 9.09
C VAL A 118 -21.84 2.35 8.12
N VAL A 119 -22.45 1.78 7.08
CA VAL A 119 -23.30 2.53 6.13
C VAL A 119 -24.47 3.19 6.85
N GLY A 120 -25.10 2.50 7.81
CA GLY A 120 -26.16 3.06 8.65
C GLY A 120 -25.68 4.23 9.51
N LEU A 121 -24.52 4.09 10.17
CA LEU A 121 -23.90 5.16 10.97
C LEU A 121 -23.59 6.38 10.10
N LEU A 122 -22.91 6.17 8.97
CA LEU A 122 -22.53 7.23 8.03
C LEU A 122 -23.74 7.90 7.37
N GLY A 123 -24.80 7.12 7.08
CA GLY A 123 -26.06 7.65 6.60
C GLY A 123 -26.68 8.65 7.58
N ARG A 124 -26.61 8.35 8.88
CA ARG A 124 -27.05 9.29 9.92
C ARG A 124 -26.13 10.50 10.07
N CYS A 125 -24.80 10.33 9.97
CA CYS A 125 -23.86 11.45 10.00
C CYS A 125 -24.15 12.51 8.92
N GLN A 126 -24.68 12.10 7.76
CA GLN A 126 -25.03 13.02 6.68
C GLN A 126 -26.34 13.76 6.94
N THR A 127 -27.32 13.08 7.55
CA THR A 127 -28.58 13.72 7.91
C THR A 127 -28.42 14.64 9.13
N GLU A 128 -27.50 14.32 10.03
CA GLU A 128 -27.25 15.03 11.29
C GLU A 128 -25.77 15.43 11.40
N PRO A 129 -25.36 16.63 10.93
CA PRO A 129 -23.95 17.03 10.89
C PRO A 129 -23.25 17.11 12.26
N SER A 130 -24.01 17.22 13.34
CA SER A 130 -23.54 17.21 14.73
C SER A 130 -23.28 15.80 15.28
N PHE A 131 -23.79 14.77 14.60
CA PHE A 131 -23.63 13.37 14.99
C PHE A 131 -22.43 12.79 14.23
N TYR A 132 -21.33 12.51 14.96
CA TYR A 132 -20.15 11.85 14.43
C TYR A 132 -19.66 10.80 15.42
N PRO A 133 -20.04 9.52 15.25
CA PRO A 133 -19.80 8.45 16.21
C PRO A 133 -18.37 7.93 16.10
N ARG A 134 -17.39 8.80 16.40
CA ARG A 134 -15.96 8.57 16.17
C ARG A 134 -15.45 7.28 16.83
N ASN A 135 -15.78 7.08 18.10
CA ASN A 135 -15.32 5.93 18.87
C ASN A 135 -15.89 4.61 18.33
N SER A 136 -17.16 4.62 17.92
CA SER A 136 -17.80 3.46 17.30
C SER A 136 -17.17 3.11 15.97
N LEU A 137 -16.88 4.11 15.13
CA LEU A 137 -16.21 3.91 13.84
C LEU A 137 -14.78 3.38 14.02
N MET A 138 -13.99 3.94 14.94
CA MET A 138 -12.64 3.45 15.21
C MET A 138 -12.64 2.00 15.68
N GLN A 139 -13.55 1.62 16.59
CA GLN A 139 -13.70 0.22 17.05
C GLN A 139 -14.03 -0.73 15.89
N LEU A 140 -14.88 -0.31 14.95
CA LEU A 140 -15.27 -1.13 13.80
C LEU A 140 -14.12 -1.33 12.82
N ILE A 141 -13.34 -0.28 12.56
CA ILE A 141 -12.18 -0.35 11.67
C ILE A 141 -11.16 -1.33 12.29
N GLN A 142 -10.78 -1.12 13.56
CA GLN A 142 -9.78 -1.93 14.29
C GLN A 142 -10.00 -3.45 14.27
N MET A 143 -11.23 -3.92 14.01
CA MET A 143 -11.52 -5.34 13.83
C MET A 143 -10.84 -5.97 12.60
N GLN A 144 -10.30 -5.16 11.67
CA GLN A 144 -9.67 -5.61 10.40
C GLN A 144 -10.59 -6.42 9.48
N VAL A 145 -11.91 -6.26 9.66
CA VAL A 145 -12.96 -6.97 8.91
C VAL A 145 -13.53 -6.10 7.78
N LEU A 146 -13.20 -4.80 7.78
CA LEU A 146 -13.72 -3.80 6.84
C LEU A 146 -12.79 -3.55 5.67
N SER A 147 -13.38 -3.11 4.55
CA SER A 147 -12.67 -2.67 3.35
C SER A 147 -13.32 -1.38 2.83
N HIS A 148 -12.61 -0.64 1.99
CA HIS A 148 -13.13 0.58 1.38
C HIS A 148 -14.37 0.28 0.54
N SER A 149 -14.40 -0.82 -0.22
CA SER A 149 -15.56 -1.22 -1.04
C SER A 149 -16.83 -1.45 -0.20
N LEU A 150 -16.70 -1.90 1.05
CA LEU A 150 -17.84 -2.09 1.96
C LEU A 150 -18.34 -0.78 2.57
N CYS A 151 -17.49 0.23 2.67
CA CYS A 151 -17.82 1.52 3.28
C CYS A 151 -17.15 2.70 2.56
N PRO A 152 -17.45 2.93 1.26
CA PRO A 152 -16.69 3.88 0.43
C PRO A 152 -16.76 5.33 0.92
N ARG A 153 -17.81 5.65 1.67
CA ARG A 153 -18.08 7.00 2.17
C ARG A 153 -17.36 7.29 3.49
N LEU A 154 -16.76 6.30 4.14
CA LEU A 154 -16.12 6.46 5.43
C LEU A 154 -14.93 7.43 5.34
N MET A 155 -14.04 7.20 4.36
CA MET A 155 -12.87 8.06 4.16
C MET A 155 -13.25 9.43 3.64
N GLU A 156 -14.31 9.55 2.81
CA GLU A 156 -14.85 10.84 2.37
C GLU A 156 -15.29 11.70 3.57
N VAL A 157 -16.09 11.13 4.48
CA VAL A 157 -16.55 11.83 5.69
C VAL A 157 -15.38 12.15 6.61
N ALA A 158 -14.41 11.25 6.74
CA ALA A 158 -13.22 11.50 7.56
C ALA A 158 -12.34 12.62 6.97
N LEU A 159 -12.23 12.73 5.64
CA LEU A 159 -11.58 13.86 4.95
C LEU A 159 -12.32 15.17 5.17
N GLU A 160 -13.66 15.18 5.08
CA GLU A 160 -14.47 16.38 5.34
C GLU A 160 -14.35 16.89 6.78
N LYS A 161 -14.25 15.97 7.74
CA LYS A 161 -14.07 16.28 9.17
C LYS A 161 -12.61 16.50 9.56
N SER A 162 -11.67 16.34 8.64
CA SER A 162 -10.23 16.35 8.89
C SER A 162 -9.81 15.40 10.03
N ASP A 163 -10.45 14.23 10.16
CA ASP A 163 -10.14 13.24 11.19
C ASP A 163 -8.94 12.39 10.77
N VAL A 164 -7.76 12.93 11.07
CA VAL A 164 -6.46 12.39 10.72
C VAL A 164 -6.25 10.96 11.23
N GLN A 165 -6.67 10.68 12.47
CA GLN A 165 -6.51 9.36 13.09
C GLN A 165 -7.34 8.30 12.35
N MET A 166 -8.58 8.65 11.99
CA MET A 166 -9.46 7.74 11.25
C MET A 166 -8.89 7.43 9.87
N LEU A 167 -8.37 8.44 9.17
CA LEU A 167 -7.75 8.26 7.86
C LEU A 167 -6.48 7.43 7.93
N GLN A 168 -5.62 7.66 8.93
CA GLN A 168 -4.43 6.84 9.15
C GLN A 168 -4.80 5.37 9.38
N LEU A 169 -5.81 5.12 10.22
CA LEU A 169 -6.27 3.77 10.51
C LEU A 169 -6.88 3.08 9.27
N CYS A 170 -7.67 3.80 8.47
CA CYS A 170 -8.19 3.30 7.20
C CYS A 170 -7.07 2.95 6.23
N LEU A 171 -6.05 3.82 6.06
CA LEU A 171 -4.90 3.57 5.18
C LEU A 171 -4.10 2.33 5.60
N GLN A 172 -4.03 2.04 6.89
CA GLN A 172 -3.33 0.86 7.40
C GLN A 172 -4.11 -0.45 7.25
N GLN A 173 -5.45 -0.39 7.27
CA GLN A 173 -6.29 -1.58 7.39
C GLN A 173 -7.09 -1.92 6.14
N PHE A 174 -7.40 -0.95 5.29
CA PHE A 174 -8.19 -1.21 4.08
C PHE A 174 -7.29 -1.65 2.93
N PRO A 175 -7.55 -2.82 2.31
CA PRO A 175 -6.72 -3.35 1.24
C PRO A 175 -7.01 -2.72 -0.14
N ASP A 176 -8.13 -2.03 -0.29
CA ASP A 176 -8.77 -1.68 -1.57
C ASP A 176 -9.09 -0.18 -1.68
N ILE A 177 -8.22 0.68 -1.15
CA ILE A 177 -8.40 2.15 -1.19
C ILE A 177 -8.10 2.68 -2.59
N PRO A 178 -9.02 3.44 -3.22
CA PRO A 178 -8.77 4.07 -4.50
C PRO A 178 -7.66 5.13 -4.44
N GLU A 179 -6.84 5.22 -5.48
CA GLU A 179 -5.71 6.13 -5.55
C GLU A 179 -6.11 7.61 -5.43
N ALA A 180 -7.32 7.96 -5.89
CA ALA A 180 -7.90 9.29 -5.71
C ALA A 180 -8.04 9.66 -4.22
N VAL A 181 -8.49 8.71 -3.40
CA VAL A 181 -8.68 8.89 -1.95
C VAL A 181 -7.32 8.93 -1.25
N THR A 182 -6.39 8.06 -1.63
CA THR A 182 -5.01 8.09 -1.12
C THR A 182 -4.33 9.44 -1.40
N CYS A 183 -4.48 9.98 -2.61
CA CYS A 183 -3.97 11.32 -2.96
C CYS A 183 -4.68 12.44 -2.18
N ALA A 184 -5.98 12.33 -1.94
CA ALA A 184 -6.71 13.30 -1.11
C ALA A 184 -6.18 13.29 0.34
N CYS A 185 -5.90 12.11 0.91
CA CYS A 185 -5.28 11.97 2.22
C CYS A 185 -3.87 12.60 2.23
N LEU A 186 -3.04 12.30 1.21
CA LEU A 186 -1.70 12.88 1.07
C LEU A 186 -1.75 14.41 1.03
N LYS A 187 -2.63 14.99 0.22
CA LYS A 187 -2.82 16.46 0.15
C LYS A 187 -3.20 17.03 1.50
N MET A 188 -4.15 16.40 2.20
CA MET A 188 -4.59 16.84 3.52
C MET A 188 -3.44 16.77 4.54
N PHE A 189 -2.72 15.65 4.63
CA PHE A 189 -1.60 15.48 5.57
C PHE A 189 -0.45 16.47 5.34
N LEU A 190 -0.19 16.83 4.08
CA LEU A 190 0.80 17.85 3.74
C LEU A 190 0.30 19.28 4.01
N ASN A 191 -1.01 19.52 4.04
CA ASN A 191 -1.62 20.84 4.26
C ASN A 191 -1.87 21.18 5.73
N ILE A 192 -2.07 20.17 6.59
CA ILE A 192 -2.36 20.40 8.02
C ILE A 192 -1.15 21.08 8.68
N GLY A 193 -1.40 22.18 9.41
CA GLY A 193 -0.38 22.91 10.15
C GLY A 193 0.20 22.12 11.31
N ASP A 194 1.46 22.41 11.67
CA ASP A 194 2.17 21.68 12.73
C ASP A 194 1.47 21.78 14.10
N ASP A 195 0.90 22.95 14.43
CA ASP A 195 0.19 23.19 15.69
C ASP A 195 -1.02 22.26 15.86
N SER A 196 -1.82 22.12 14.80
CA SER A 196 -2.99 21.23 14.80
C SER A 196 -2.61 19.75 14.91
N LEU A 197 -1.45 19.33 14.38
CA LEU A 197 -1.01 17.95 14.48
C LEU A 197 -0.59 17.60 15.90
N GLN A 198 0.04 18.53 16.64
CA GLN A 198 0.47 18.28 18.02
C GLN A 198 -0.68 17.85 18.94
N GLU A 199 -1.88 18.37 18.73
CA GLU A 199 -3.07 18.02 19.52
C GLU A 199 -3.72 16.69 19.10
N THR A 200 -3.47 16.22 17.88
CA THR A 200 -4.08 14.99 17.35
C THR A 200 -3.40 13.71 17.83
N ASP A 201 -4.20 12.68 18.10
CA ASP A 201 -3.74 11.32 18.39
C ASP A 201 -3.40 10.60 17.09
N VAL A 202 -2.11 10.34 16.86
CA VAL A 202 -1.57 9.75 15.63
C VAL A 202 -0.71 8.56 16.03
N ASN A 203 -0.89 7.43 15.34
CA ASN A 203 -0.08 6.25 15.59
C ASN A 203 1.35 6.48 15.07
N MET A 204 2.35 6.46 15.96
CA MET A 204 3.77 6.70 15.65
C MET A 204 4.58 5.42 15.40
N GLU A 205 3.98 4.24 15.36
CA GLU A 205 4.71 2.96 15.24
C GLU A 205 5.62 2.84 13.99
N SER A 206 5.33 3.63 12.95
CA SER A 206 6.10 3.70 11.71
C SER A 206 7.25 4.71 11.74
N VAL A 207 7.39 5.47 12.82
CA VAL A 207 8.41 6.50 13.02
C VAL A 207 9.30 6.05 14.17
N SER A 208 10.56 5.74 13.86
CA SER A 208 11.57 5.64 14.91
C SER A 208 11.83 7.02 15.50
N ASP A 209 12.12 7.11 16.79
CA ASP A 209 12.68 8.32 17.39
C ASP A 209 14.03 8.62 16.71
N TYR A 210 13.99 9.45 15.67
CA TYR A 210 15.18 9.95 14.96
C TYR A 210 15.97 10.96 15.81
N THR A 211 15.59 11.14 17.07
CA THR A 211 16.35 11.94 18.03
C THR A 211 17.61 11.18 18.42
N ASP A 212 18.77 11.76 18.10
CA ASP A 212 20.09 11.34 18.53
C ASP A 212 20.07 10.83 19.98
N ALA A 213 20.05 9.51 20.14
CA ALA A 213 20.68 8.90 21.28
C ALA A 213 22.19 9.11 21.05
N ILE A 214 22.71 10.20 21.59
CA ILE A 214 24.12 10.31 21.96
C ILE A 214 24.37 9.16 22.95
N GLN A 215 24.64 7.97 22.42
CA GLN A 215 25.37 6.95 23.16
C GLN A 215 26.83 7.35 23.04
N ASP A 216 27.27 7.98 24.13
CA ASP A 216 28.65 8.19 24.52
C ASP A 216 29.31 6.81 24.75
N GLU A 217 29.43 6.00 23.70
CA GLU A 217 30.34 4.86 23.68
C GLU A 217 31.65 5.34 23.04
N LYS A 218 32.54 5.83 23.92
CA LYS A 218 33.97 5.78 23.65
C LYS A 218 34.35 4.34 23.35
N MET A 219 34.47 3.98 22.09
CA MET A 219 35.24 2.82 21.68
C MET A 219 36.30 3.24 20.67
N GLU A 220 37.53 2.86 21.02
CA GLU A 220 38.79 3.39 20.56
C GLU A 220 38.98 3.29 19.05
N GLU A 221 39.63 4.32 18.49
CA GLU A 221 40.26 4.28 17.18
C GLU A 221 41.16 3.04 17.06
N GLN A 222 40.76 2.08 16.24
CA GLN A 222 41.72 1.20 15.56
C GLN A 222 41.56 1.38 14.06
N ASN A 223 42.38 2.30 13.54
CA ASN A 223 42.69 2.44 12.14
C ASN A 223 43.40 1.16 11.65
N GLU A 224 42.65 0.22 11.09
CA GLU A 224 43.20 -0.72 10.10
C GLU A 224 42.47 -0.50 8.76
N ILE A 225 43.04 0.40 7.98
CA ILE A 225 42.73 0.60 6.57
C ILE A 225 43.21 -0.66 5.82
N LEU A 226 42.33 -1.63 5.60
CA LEU A 226 42.51 -2.64 4.56
C LEU A 226 42.08 -2.00 3.23
N GLN A 227 43.05 -1.38 2.56
CA GLN A 227 42.93 -0.95 1.17
C GLN A 227 42.59 -2.15 0.28
N ASN A 228 41.32 -2.29 -0.11
CA ASN A 228 41.00 -2.96 -1.37
C ASN A 228 41.47 -2.04 -2.49
N GLY A 229 42.37 -2.54 -3.34
CA GLY A 229 43.05 -1.79 -4.40
C GLY A 229 42.11 -1.28 -5.50
N PHE A 230 41.38 -0.21 -5.20
CA PHE A 230 40.67 0.65 -6.14
C PHE A 230 41.26 2.05 -6.02
N ASN A 231 42.10 2.43 -6.99
CA ASN A 231 42.35 3.83 -7.29
C ASN A 231 41.42 4.20 -8.46
N PRO A 232 40.47 5.13 -8.30
CA PRO A 232 39.82 5.71 -9.46
C PRO A 232 40.81 6.68 -10.07
N GLU A 233 41.37 6.33 -11.23
CA GLU A 233 41.99 7.33 -12.09
C GLU A 233 40.91 8.36 -12.46
N GLU A 234 41.26 9.62 -12.22
CA GLU A 234 40.44 10.80 -12.43
C GLU A 234 40.01 10.92 -13.89
N ASP A 235 38.79 10.49 -14.21
CA ASP A 235 38.18 10.78 -15.49
C ASP A 235 37.65 12.23 -15.46
N ASN A 236 38.51 13.12 -15.96
CA ASN A 236 38.31 14.56 -16.06
C ASN A 236 37.01 14.92 -16.79
N CYS A 237 36.00 15.37 -16.04
CA CYS A 237 34.93 16.23 -16.55
C CYS A 237 34.80 17.47 -15.66
N ASP A 238 35.92 18.18 -15.51
CA ASP A 238 35.98 19.52 -14.93
C ASP A 238 35.42 20.55 -15.92
N THR A 239 34.10 20.68 -15.98
CA THR A 239 33.47 21.89 -16.56
C THR A 239 32.09 22.17 -15.99
N CYS A 240 31.91 22.13 -14.67
CA CYS A 240 30.75 22.75 -14.02
C CYS A 240 31.02 23.35 -12.63
N ASP A 241 32.23 23.22 -12.08
CA ASP A 241 32.52 23.67 -10.70
C ASP A 241 33.23 25.04 -10.61
N LYS A 242 33.35 25.81 -11.71
CA LYS A 242 34.18 27.03 -11.74
C LYS A 242 33.46 28.39 -11.63
N GLU A 243 32.14 28.45 -11.47
CA GLU A 243 31.44 29.75 -11.32
C GLU A 243 30.49 29.79 -10.11
N LEU A 244 30.96 29.52 -8.90
CA LEU A 244 30.27 29.95 -7.66
C LEU A 244 31.24 30.07 -6.47
N ASN A 245 32.43 30.66 -6.65
CA ASN A 245 33.28 31.07 -5.52
C ASN A 245 32.87 32.46 -5.02
N GLY A 246 31.72 32.52 -4.36
CA GLY A 246 31.38 33.55 -3.37
C GLY A 246 31.26 32.85 -2.02
N LYS A 247 32.17 33.15 -1.08
CA LYS A 247 32.26 32.56 0.27
C LYS A 247 30.90 32.17 0.89
N PRO A 248 30.70 30.91 1.32
CA PRO A 248 29.70 30.60 2.32
C PRO A 248 30.38 30.58 3.70
N GLN A 249 30.06 31.58 4.52
CA GLN A 249 30.09 31.39 5.97
C GLN A 249 28.80 30.66 6.36
N ASN A 250 28.98 29.59 7.15
CA ASN A 250 27.96 28.79 7.83
C ASN A 250 27.21 27.76 6.95
N THR A 251 26.65 26.76 7.63
CA THR A 251 25.80 25.64 7.16
C THR A 251 26.51 24.40 6.58
N VAL A 252 27.18 23.62 7.45
CA VAL A 252 27.32 22.14 7.29
C VAL A 252 26.31 21.40 8.20
N GLU A 253 25.51 22.11 9.01
CA GLU A 253 24.62 21.53 10.03
C GLU A 253 23.16 21.30 9.59
N GLU A 254 22.76 21.60 8.34
CA GLU A 254 21.33 21.60 7.95
C GLU A 254 20.79 20.27 7.39
N THR A 255 21.55 19.18 7.35
CA THR A 255 21.10 17.92 6.72
C THR A 255 20.73 16.78 7.69
N SER A 256 20.84 16.98 9.00
CA SER A 256 20.54 15.91 9.98
C SER A 256 19.10 15.90 10.49
N SER A 257 18.34 16.99 10.33
CA SER A 257 16.98 17.09 10.86
C SER A 257 15.93 16.62 9.85
N CYS A 258 14.93 15.90 10.34
CA CYS A 258 13.78 15.48 9.54
C CYS A 258 13.02 16.72 9.04
N PRO A 259 12.70 16.83 7.73
CA PRO A 259 12.03 18.01 7.16
C PRO A 259 10.56 18.15 7.61
N VAL A 260 10.02 17.15 8.29
CA VAL A 260 8.64 17.14 8.81
C VAL A 260 8.63 16.70 10.27
N ILE A 261 7.66 17.18 11.04
CA ILE A 261 7.46 16.71 12.42
C ILE A 261 7.12 15.21 12.47
N PRO A 262 7.46 14.48 13.56
CA PRO A 262 7.23 13.04 13.68
C PRO A 262 5.79 12.61 13.39
N LYS A 263 4.81 13.41 13.82
CA LYS A 263 3.39 13.12 13.56
C LYS A 263 3.06 13.12 12.08
N ARG A 264 3.57 14.11 11.32
CA ARG A 264 3.38 14.18 9.87
C ARG A 264 4.13 13.03 9.19
N ALA A 265 5.34 12.72 9.63
CA ALA A 265 6.10 11.56 9.13
C ALA A 265 5.28 10.26 9.24
N ALA A 266 4.63 10.00 10.38
CA ALA A 266 3.82 8.81 10.57
C ALA A 266 2.62 8.71 9.61
N LEU A 267 2.00 9.85 9.27
CA LEU A 267 0.90 9.92 8.32
C LEU A 267 1.39 9.71 6.88
N LEU A 268 2.52 10.31 6.52
CA LEU A 268 3.14 10.12 5.22
C LEU A 268 3.59 8.66 5.04
N ASN A 269 4.13 8.02 6.07
CA ASN A 269 4.47 6.60 6.04
C ASN A 269 3.25 5.71 5.81
N ALA A 270 2.08 6.05 6.37
CA ALA A 270 0.84 5.33 6.08
C ALA A 270 0.44 5.41 4.58
N ILE A 271 0.72 6.54 3.92
CA ILE A 271 0.54 6.67 2.46
C ILE A 271 1.52 5.77 1.70
N LEU A 272 2.79 5.72 2.12
CA LEU A 272 3.81 4.87 1.48
C LEU A 272 3.49 3.38 1.56
N HIS A 273 2.80 2.97 2.62
CA HIS A 273 2.33 1.60 2.82
C HIS A 273 1.06 1.25 2.05
N SER A 274 0.35 2.25 1.51
CA SER A 274 -0.89 2.01 0.77
C SER A 274 -0.60 1.31 -0.56
N ALA A 275 -1.41 0.30 -0.89
CA ALA A 275 -1.37 -0.32 -2.21
C ALA A 275 -1.82 0.69 -3.28
N TYR A 276 -1.17 0.65 -4.45
CA TYR A 276 -1.49 1.55 -5.55
C TYR A 276 -1.21 0.89 -6.90
N SER A 277 -1.88 1.40 -7.92
CA SER A 277 -1.53 1.18 -9.31
C SER A 277 -1.02 2.48 -9.93
N GLU A 278 0.20 2.45 -10.48
CA GLU A 278 0.85 3.61 -11.10
C GLU A 278 -0.06 4.32 -12.12
N THR A 279 -0.74 3.55 -12.97
CA THR A 279 -1.62 4.10 -14.01
C THR A 279 -2.79 4.91 -13.47
N PHE A 280 -3.28 4.55 -12.28
CA PHE A 280 -4.39 5.24 -11.63
C PHE A 280 -3.91 6.32 -10.66
N LEU A 281 -2.71 6.19 -10.10
CA LEU A 281 -2.14 7.16 -9.16
C LEU A 281 -1.60 8.42 -9.85
N LEU A 282 -0.87 8.26 -10.97
CA LEU A 282 -0.19 9.36 -11.66
C LEU A 282 -1.10 10.56 -12.01
N PRO A 283 -2.33 10.39 -12.53
CA PRO A 283 -3.23 11.51 -12.80
C PRO A 283 -3.52 12.35 -11.56
N HIS A 284 -3.71 11.71 -10.40
CA HIS A 284 -4.07 12.39 -9.16
C HIS A 284 -2.87 13.09 -8.48
N LEU A 285 -1.65 12.59 -8.71
CA LEU A 285 -0.41 13.21 -8.23
C LEU A 285 -0.11 14.55 -8.91
N LYS A 286 -0.58 14.75 -10.15
CA LYS A 286 -0.42 16.02 -10.89
C LYS A 286 -1.23 17.17 -10.29
N ASP A 287 -2.28 16.84 -9.56
CA ASP A 287 -3.16 17.81 -8.91
C ASP A 287 -2.63 18.28 -7.54
N ILE A 288 -1.44 17.83 -7.12
CA ILE A 288 -0.83 18.22 -5.83
C ILE A 288 -0.03 19.52 -6.04
N PRO A 289 -0.16 20.52 -5.14
CA PRO A 289 0.59 21.77 -5.26
C PRO A 289 2.12 21.55 -5.23
N ALA A 290 2.84 22.36 -6.01
CA ALA A 290 4.30 22.33 -6.13
C ALA A 290 5.07 22.35 -4.79
N GLN A 291 4.59 23.15 -3.82
CA GLN A 291 5.17 23.25 -2.49
C GLN A 291 5.07 21.92 -1.72
N HIS A 292 3.92 21.26 -1.82
CA HIS A 292 3.64 19.98 -1.17
C HIS A 292 4.46 18.86 -1.82
N ILE A 293 4.59 18.86 -3.15
CA ILE A 293 5.47 17.95 -3.87
C ILE A 293 6.93 18.11 -3.42
N THR A 294 7.40 19.35 -3.31
CA THR A 294 8.79 19.62 -2.91
C THR A 294 9.06 19.15 -1.48
N LEU A 295 8.16 19.44 -0.54
CA LEU A 295 8.25 18.98 0.85
C LEU A 295 8.24 17.44 0.93
N PHE A 296 7.35 16.80 0.17
CA PHE A 296 7.25 15.34 0.19
C PHE A 296 8.48 14.68 -0.44
N LEU A 297 9.01 15.21 -1.54
CA LEU A 297 10.27 14.75 -2.12
C LEU A 297 11.47 14.93 -1.18
N GLN A 298 11.53 16.05 -0.44
CA GLN A 298 12.56 16.26 0.59
C GLN A 298 12.45 15.22 1.71
N TYR A 299 11.23 14.91 2.15
CA TYR A 299 11.00 13.88 3.15
C TYR A 299 11.40 12.48 2.66
N LEU A 300 11.04 12.11 1.43
CA LEU A 300 11.44 10.82 0.84
C LEU A 300 12.94 10.71 0.69
N TYR A 301 13.62 11.78 0.27
CA TYR A 301 15.07 11.81 0.20
C TYR A 301 15.73 11.71 1.58
N PHE A 302 15.15 12.33 2.61
CA PHE A 302 15.58 12.13 3.99
C PHE A 302 15.46 10.67 4.43
N LEU A 303 14.31 10.03 4.19
CA LEU A 303 14.12 8.60 4.50
C LEU A 303 15.12 7.73 3.75
N TYR A 304 15.35 8.02 2.47
CA TYR A 304 16.34 7.33 1.65
C TYR A 304 17.75 7.42 2.26
N LEU A 305 18.20 8.62 2.65
CA LEU A 305 19.51 8.81 3.29
C LEU A 305 19.61 7.98 4.58
N LYS A 306 18.55 7.99 5.40
CA LYS A 306 18.48 7.18 6.63
C LYS A 306 18.49 5.67 6.37
N CYS A 307 17.89 5.18 5.28
CA CYS A 307 18.04 3.79 4.87
C CYS A 307 19.51 3.48 4.52
N SER A 308 20.15 4.39 3.78
CA SER A 308 21.49 4.16 3.23
C SER A 308 22.63 4.23 4.26
N GLU A 309 22.41 4.89 5.40
CA GLU A 309 23.36 4.95 6.51
C GLU A 309 23.58 3.57 7.16
N ASN A 310 22.56 2.69 7.11
CA ASN A 310 22.61 1.37 7.75
C ASN A 310 23.06 0.29 6.76
N ALA A 311 23.94 -0.62 7.21
CA ALA A 311 24.43 -1.74 6.39
C ALA A 311 23.30 -2.68 5.89
N THR A 312 22.20 -2.77 6.65
CA THR A 312 21.03 -3.57 6.29
C THR A 312 20.10 -2.88 5.29
N MET A 313 20.33 -1.60 4.96
CA MET A 313 19.48 -0.78 4.07
C MET A 313 18.02 -0.69 4.55
N THR A 314 17.81 -0.76 5.86
CA THR A 314 16.48 -0.70 6.51
C THR A 314 16.41 0.44 7.51
N LEU A 315 15.23 1.03 7.63
CA LEU A 315 14.94 2.01 8.68
C LEU A 315 14.65 1.32 10.02
N PRO A 316 14.92 1.99 11.15
CA PRO A 316 14.45 1.55 12.45
C PRO A 316 12.93 1.79 12.61
N GLY A 317 12.27 0.97 13.43
CA GLY A 317 10.82 1.07 13.71
C GLY A 317 10.10 -0.27 13.65
N ILE A 318 8.81 -0.30 14.01
CA ILE A 318 8.01 -1.54 14.00
C ILE A 318 7.58 -1.87 12.57
N HIS A 319 7.17 -0.85 11.80
CA HIS A 319 6.75 -0.99 10.40
C HIS A 319 7.20 0.22 9.54
N PRO A 320 8.52 0.40 9.33
CA PRO A 320 9.00 1.52 8.53
C PRO A 320 8.80 1.25 7.02
N PRO A 321 8.72 2.31 6.18
CA PRO A 321 8.74 2.17 4.73
C PRO A 321 10.01 1.47 4.25
N THR A 322 9.87 0.59 3.26
CA THR A 322 11.00 -0.08 2.62
C THR A 322 11.72 0.84 1.64
N LEU A 323 13.01 0.58 1.36
CA LEU A 323 13.77 1.31 0.36
C LEU A 323 13.07 1.31 -1.01
N ASN A 324 12.48 0.19 -1.42
CA ASN A 324 11.75 0.08 -2.69
C ASN A 324 10.54 1.01 -2.72
N GLN A 325 9.70 1.00 -1.67
CA GLN A 325 8.57 1.93 -1.57
C GLN A 325 9.04 3.38 -1.66
N ILE A 326 10.11 3.75 -0.96
CA ILE A 326 10.66 5.11 -1.01
C ILE A 326 11.09 5.47 -2.44
N MET A 327 11.85 4.61 -3.10
CA MET A 327 12.34 4.84 -4.46
C MET A 327 11.20 4.89 -5.48
N ASP A 328 10.22 3.99 -5.39
CA ASP A 328 9.06 3.98 -6.28
C ASP A 328 8.27 5.28 -6.16
N TRP A 329 8.02 5.76 -4.93
CA TRP A 329 7.35 7.04 -4.70
C TRP A 329 8.16 8.25 -5.19
N ILE A 330 9.50 8.22 -5.07
CA ILE A 330 10.35 9.27 -5.68
C ILE A 330 10.17 9.28 -7.21
N CYS A 331 10.22 8.11 -7.87
CA CYS A 331 10.01 7.99 -9.30
C CYS A 331 8.63 8.51 -9.72
N LEU A 332 7.56 8.06 -9.07
CA LEU A 332 6.19 8.47 -9.35
C LEU A 332 5.98 9.98 -9.24
N LEU A 333 6.55 10.61 -8.21
CA LEU A 333 6.44 12.06 -8.02
C LEU A 333 7.20 12.83 -9.11
N LEU A 334 8.38 12.34 -9.49
CA LEU A 334 9.15 12.92 -10.59
C LEU A 334 8.41 12.73 -11.92
N ASP A 335 7.90 11.55 -12.23
CA ASP A 335 7.17 11.28 -13.48
C ASP A 335 5.89 12.12 -13.60
N ALA A 336 5.17 12.32 -12.49
CA ALA A 336 3.99 13.16 -12.48
C ALA A 336 4.31 14.66 -12.61
N ASN A 337 5.37 15.14 -11.95
CA ASN A 337 5.58 16.57 -11.70
C ASN A 337 6.94 17.13 -12.19
N PHE A 338 7.72 16.40 -12.99
CA PHE A 338 9.09 16.76 -13.38
C PHE A 338 9.22 18.21 -13.87
N THR A 339 8.37 18.61 -14.83
CA THR A 339 8.41 19.97 -15.40
C THR A 339 8.22 21.05 -14.34
N VAL A 340 7.35 20.80 -13.36
CA VAL A 340 7.11 21.73 -12.26
C VAL A 340 8.30 21.75 -11.31
N VAL A 341 8.80 20.58 -10.90
CA VAL A 341 9.91 20.44 -9.95
C VAL A 341 11.20 21.06 -10.48
N VAL A 342 11.53 20.90 -11.77
CA VAL A 342 12.74 21.47 -12.38
C VAL A 342 12.73 23.00 -12.39
N MET A 343 11.55 23.61 -12.45
CA MET A 343 11.39 25.07 -12.46
C MET A 343 11.50 25.69 -11.06
N ILE A 344 11.40 24.88 -9.99
CA ILE A 344 11.49 25.30 -8.60
C ILE A 344 12.98 25.36 -8.19
N PRO A 345 13.53 26.54 -7.85
CA PRO A 345 14.94 26.66 -7.49
C PRO A 345 15.32 25.85 -6.25
N GLU A 346 14.41 25.73 -5.28
CA GLU A 346 14.58 24.95 -4.04
C GLU A 346 14.77 23.45 -4.31
N ALA A 347 14.14 22.93 -5.38
CA ALA A 347 14.24 21.53 -5.77
C ALA A 347 15.52 21.22 -6.56
N LYS A 348 16.23 22.23 -7.11
CA LYS A 348 17.44 22.00 -7.92
C LYS A 348 18.53 21.27 -7.15
N ARG A 349 18.77 21.65 -5.88
CA ARG A 349 19.77 20.99 -5.03
C ARG A 349 19.40 19.52 -4.82
N LEU A 350 18.13 19.25 -4.53
CA LEU A 350 17.60 17.90 -4.33
C LEU A 350 17.75 17.05 -5.60
N LEU A 351 17.36 17.59 -6.76
CA LEU A 351 17.49 16.91 -8.05
C LEU A 351 18.96 16.62 -8.40
N LEU A 352 19.87 17.54 -8.12
CA LEU A 352 21.31 17.33 -8.33
C LEU A 352 21.84 16.21 -7.44
N SER A 353 21.41 16.14 -6.18
CA SER A 353 21.79 15.05 -5.28
C SER A 353 21.25 13.70 -5.77
N LEU A 354 19.98 13.62 -6.16
CA LEU A 354 19.38 12.43 -6.75
C LEU A 354 20.09 12.00 -8.04
N TYR A 355 20.43 12.94 -8.91
CA TYR A 355 21.17 12.67 -10.15
C TYR A 355 22.57 12.11 -9.87
N LYS A 356 23.33 12.75 -8.97
CA LYS A 356 24.66 12.26 -8.55
C LYS A 356 24.57 10.85 -7.99
N PHE A 357 23.55 10.58 -7.17
CA PHE A 357 23.30 9.26 -6.62
C PHE A 357 23.02 8.21 -7.70
N VAL A 358 22.08 8.48 -8.61
CA VAL A 358 21.75 7.56 -9.72
C VAL A 358 22.99 7.28 -10.57
N LYS A 359 23.80 8.31 -10.85
CA LYS A 359 25.07 8.15 -11.56
C LYS A 359 26.03 7.20 -10.83
N SER A 360 26.17 7.35 -9.50
CA SER A 360 26.99 6.44 -8.68
C SER A 360 26.44 5.01 -8.68
N GLN A 361 25.13 4.82 -8.59
CA GLN A 361 24.50 3.49 -8.65
C GLN A 361 24.73 2.81 -10.02
N ILE A 362 24.59 3.56 -11.12
CA ILE A 362 24.89 3.05 -12.47
C ILE A 362 26.35 2.59 -12.56
N CYS A 363 27.28 3.38 -12.00
CA CYS A 363 28.69 3.03 -11.95
C CYS A 363 28.91 1.71 -11.19
N ILE A 364 28.36 1.58 -9.98
CA ILE A 364 28.44 0.36 -9.16
C ILE A 364 27.87 -0.85 -9.90
N CYS A 365 26.67 -0.73 -10.49
CA CYS A 365 26.07 -1.81 -11.28
C CYS A 365 26.94 -2.20 -12.47
N SER A 366 27.57 -1.23 -13.14
CA SER A 366 28.49 -1.51 -14.25
C SER A 366 29.74 -2.27 -13.80
N GLU A 367 30.30 -1.93 -12.63
CA GLU A 367 31.44 -2.65 -12.05
C GLU A 367 31.04 -4.05 -11.57
N LEU A 368 29.87 -4.20 -10.94
CA LEU A 368 29.33 -5.51 -10.56
C LEU A 368 29.11 -6.42 -11.77
N ASN A 369 28.61 -5.88 -12.87
CA ASN A 369 28.45 -6.62 -14.12
C ASN A 369 29.81 -7.13 -14.67
N LYS A 370 30.89 -6.34 -14.55
CA LYS A 370 32.25 -6.81 -14.93
C LYS A 370 32.72 -7.97 -14.05
N ILE A 371 32.39 -7.94 -12.76
CA ILE A 371 32.72 -9.01 -11.80
C ILE A 371 31.87 -10.25 -12.08
N GLU A 372 30.58 -10.12 -12.43
CA GLU A 372 29.71 -11.25 -12.74
C GLU A 372 30.25 -12.08 -13.91
N VAL A 373 30.73 -11.40 -14.97
CA VAL A 373 31.37 -12.06 -16.12
C VAL A 373 32.59 -12.86 -15.67
N SER A 374 33.45 -12.24 -14.86
CA SER A 374 34.65 -12.90 -14.30
C SER A 374 34.29 -14.10 -13.42
N PHE A 375 33.24 -13.99 -12.60
CA PHE A 375 32.77 -15.09 -11.75
C PHE A 375 32.22 -16.26 -12.57
N ARG A 376 31.49 -15.97 -13.66
CA ARG A 376 31.00 -16.98 -14.60
C ARG A 376 32.16 -17.72 -15.28
N GLU A 377 33.22 -17.02 -15.66
CA GLU A 377 34.43 -17.64 -16.21
C GLU A 377 35.15 -18.51 -15.18
N LEU A 378 35.30 -18.04 -13.94
CA LEU A 378 35.87 -18.84 -12.85
C LEU A 378 35.03 -20.09 -12.56
N GLN A 379 33.70 -19.98 -12.59
CA GLN A 379 32.81 -21.13 -12.42
C GLN A 379 32.99 -22.15 -13.55
N LYS A 380 33.15 -21.69 -14.80
CA LYS A 380 33.43 -22.55 -15.96
C LYS A 380 34.79 -23.25 -15.82
N LEU A 381 35.85 -22.52 -15.45
CA LEU A 381 37.17 -23.10 -15.20
C LEU A 381 37.16 -24.11 -14.05
N ASN A 382 36.36 -23.87 -13.00
CA ASN A 382 36.20 -24.82 -11.90
C ASN A 382 35.44 -26.09 -12.34
N GLN A 383 34.43 -25.96 -13.20
CA GLN A 383 33.75 -27.11 -13.81
C GLN A 383 34.70 -27.91 -14.72
N GLU A 384 35.52 -27.24 -15.53
CA GLU A 384 36.55 -27.87 -16.37
C GLU A 384 37.63 -28.57 -15.53
N LYS A 385 38.02 -27.98 -14.39
CA LYS A 385 38.95 -28.59 -13.43
C LYS A 385 38.37 -29.83 -12.75
N ASN A 386 37.09 -29.84 -12.43
CA ASN A 386 36.38 -31.02 -11.91
C ASN A 386 36.15 -32.10 -12.98
N ASN A 387 36.23 -31.74 -14.26
CA ASN A 387 36.17 -32.65 -15.40
C ASN A 387 37.55 -33.10 -15.90
N ARG A 388 38.67 -32.69 -15.25
CA ARG A 388 39.98 -33.29 -15.54
C ARG A 388 39.97 -34.74 -15.10
N GLU A 389 40.08 -35.65 -16.06
CA GLU A 389 40.32 -37.06 -15.79
C GLU A 389 41.57 -37.20 -14.90
N LEU A 390 41.54 -38.15 -13.96
CA LEU A 390 42.53 -38.38 -12.90
C LEU A 390 43.96 -38.67 -13.41
N TYR A 391 44.16 -38.69 -14.73
CA TYR A 391 45.40 -39.02 -15.38
C TYR A 391 45.53 -38.28 -16.71
N SER A 392 46.65 -37.58 -16.92
CA SER A 392 47.05 -37.03 -18.21
C SER A 392 48.45 -37.55 -18.57
N ILE A 393 48.65 -37.96 -19.83
CA ILE A 393 49.98 -38.26 -20.37
C ILE A 393 50.46 -37.03 -21.12
N GLU A 394 51.52 -36.41 -20.62
CA GLU A 394 52.20 -35.30 -21.29
C GLU A 394 53.55 -35.80 -21.81
N VAL A 395 53.78 -35.65 -23.11
CA VAL A 395 55.04 -36.05 -23.76
C VAL A 395 55.96 -34.84 -23.79
N LEU A 396 57.07 -34.94 -23.06
CA LEU A 396 58.12 -33.92 -23.04
C LEU A 396 59.23 -34.35 -24.02
N GLU A 397 59.44 -33.55 -25.05
CA GLU A 397 60.57 -33.70 -25.97
C GLU A 397 61.81 -33.06 -25.33
N ILE A 398 62.83 -33.86 -25.05
CA ILE A 398 64.10 -33.38 -24.49
C ILE A 398 65.03 -33.08 -25.68
N LEU A 399 65.37 -31.81 -25.85
CA LEU A 399 66.38 -31.32 -26.79
C LEU A 399 67.80 -31.52 -26.26
#